data_AF-A0A7Y5WHZ1-F1
#
_entry.id   AF-A0A7Y5WHZ1-F1
#
_cell.length_a   1.000
_cell.length_b   1.000
_cell.length_c   1.000
_cell.angle_alpha   90.00
_cell.angle_beta   90.00
_cell.angle_gamma   90.00
#
_symmetry.space_group_name_H-M   'P 1'
#
loop_
_entity.id
_entity.type
_entity.pdbx_description
1 polymer ?
#
loop_
_entity_poly.entity_id
_entity_poly.type
_entity_poly.pdbx_seq_one_letter_code
_entity_poly.pdbx_strand_id
1 'polypeptide(L)' 'MPYPGRPVLDVLPEFVGTASTRPTPQQRERLLAFCAEQYRAGRSIHELAELTGRTQSAVRRALDQAGVPRRGRGAPQVS' A
#
# COMPACT_ATOMS: atom_id res chain seq x y z
N MET A 1 3.06 5.88 -30.12
CA MET A 1 3.85 6.50 -29.03
C MET A 1 3.82 5.53 -27.86
N PRO A 2 4.92 4.87 -27.48
CA PRO A 2 4.94 4.09 -26.25
C PRO A 2 4.83 5.09 -25.10
N TYR A 3 3.78 4.97 -24.29
CA TYR A 3 3.76 5.71 -23.03
C TYR A 3 4.93 5.20 -22.18
N PRO A 4 5.77 6.07 -21.61
CA PRO A 4 6.78 5.62 -20.68
C PRO A 4 6.06 4.88 -19.55
N GLY A 5 6.43 3.61 -19.36
CA GLY A 5 5.96 2.84 -18.21
C GLY A 5 6.29 3.63 -16.95
N ARG A 6 5.34 3.72 -16.03
CA ARG A 6 5.56 4.38 -14.74
C ARG A 6 6.74 3.68 -14.04
N PRO A 7 7.69 4.42 -13.42
CA PRO A 7 8.76 3.79 -12.67
C PRO A 7 8.15 2.98 -11.51
N VAL A 8 8.47 1.68 -11.47
CA VAL A 8 8.13 0.80 -10.35
C VAL A 8 8.91 1.28 -9.13
N LEU A 9 8.24 1.50 -8.00
CA LEU A 9 8.92 1.90 -6.77
C LEU A 9 9.64 0.70 -6.13
N ASP A 10 10.86 0.93 -5.66
CA ASP A 10 11.59 -0.06 -4.88
C ASP A 10 10.96 -0.25 -3.50
N VAL A 11 10.98 -1.50 -3.01
CA VAL A 11 10.55 -1.84 -1.66
C VAL A 11 11.47 -1.14 -0.66
N LEU A 12 10.89 -0.44 0.31
CA LEU A 12 11.68 0.24 1.33
C LEU A 12 12.43 -0.79 2.20
N PRO A 13 13.69 -0.52 2.60
CA PRO A 13 14.51 -1.46 3.37
C PRO A 13 13.83 -2.00 4.64
N GLU A 14 13.01 -1.20 5.30
CA GLU A 14 12.27 -1.58 6.50
C GLU A 14 11.15 -2.61 6.28
N PHE A 15 10.69 -2.80 5.03
CA PHE A 15 9.67 -3.78 4.67
C PHE A 15 10.25 -5.02 3.99
N VAL A 16 11.51 -4.98 3.55
CA VAL A 16 12.20 -6.13 2.96
C VAL A 16 12.20 -7.29 3.95
N GLY A 17 11.78 -8.48 3.51
CA GLY A 17 11.71 -9.68 4.35
C GLY A 17 10.57 -9.71 5.38
N THR A 18 9.85 -8.60 5.60
CA THR A 18 8.65 -8.57 6.47
C THR A 18 7.44 -9.23 5.82
N ALA A 19 7.53 -9.43 4.49
CA ALA A 19 6.77 -10.24 3.53
C ALA A 19 6.12 -11.58 3.98
N SER A 20 6.28 -12.01 5.22
CA SER A 20 6.09 -13.41 5.64
C SER A 20 4.63 -13.77 5.94
N THR A 21 4.39 -15.08 6.05
CA THR A 21 3.08 -15.65 6.45
C THR A 21 2.72 -15.36 7.91
N ARG A 22 3.71 -15.05 8.76
CA ARG A 22 3.53 -14.69 10.17
C ARG A 22 4.44 -13.49 10.52
N PRO A 23 4.03 -12.26 10.17
CA PRO A 23 4.76 -11.08 10.59
C PRO A 23 4.69 -10.93 12.12
N THR A 24 5.73 -10.39 12.74
CA THR A 24 5.70 -10.07 14.17
C THR A 24 4.68 -8.97 14.46
N PRO A 25 4.19 -8.83 15.70
CA PRO A 25 3.29 -7.74 16.07
C PRO A 25 3.87 -6.36 15.72
N GLN A 26 5.17 -6.15 15.94
CA GLN A 26 5.85 -4.89 15.61
C GLN A 26 5.92 -4.63 14.09
N GLN A 27 6.22 -5.66 13.29
CA GLN A 27 6.21 -5.54 11.82
C GLN A 27 4.82 -5.19 11.31
N ARG A 28 3.78 -5.80 11.90
CA ARG A 28 2.40 -5.50 11.55
C ARG A 28 2.04 -4.06 11.92
N GLU A 29 2.31 -3.63 13.15
CA GLU A 29 2.04 -2.27 13.60
C GLU A 29 2.73 -1.22 12.72
N ARG A 30 4.01 -1.44 12.38
CA ARG A 30 4.75 -0.55 11.48
C ARG A 30 4.13 -0.48 10.08
N LEU A 31 3.70 -1.61 9.54
CA LEU A 31 2.99 -1.65 8.25
C LEU A 31 1.67 -0.86 8.30
N LEU A 32 0.89 -1.01 9.37
CA LEU A 32 -0.38 -0.29 9.55
C LEU A 32 -0.14 1.22 9.62
N ALA A 33 0.80 1.65 10.46
CA ALA A 33 1.14 3.06 10.64
C ALA A 33 1.62 3.68 9.33
N PHE A 34 2.56 3.03 8.64
CA PHE A 34 3.09 3.51 7.37
C PHE A 34 2.01 3.61 6.28
N CYS A 35 1.19 2.57 6.12
CA CYS A 35 0.11 2.59 5.13
C CYS A 35 -0.87 3.72 5.43
N ALA A 36 -1.24 3.93 6.69
CA ALA A 36 -2.18 4.96 7.09
C ALA A 36 -1.64 6.37 6.83
N GLU A 37 -0.40 6.64 7.23
CA GLU A 37 0.26 7.93 7.03
C GLU A 37 0.39 8.26 5.53
N GLN A 38 0.97 7.35 4.76
CA GLN A 38 1.27 7.59 3.35
C GLN A 38 0.00 7.66 2.50
N TYR A 39 -1.04 6.89 2.86
CA TYR A 39 -2.33 6.99 2.21
C TYR A 39 -2.96 8.36 2.46
N ARG A 40 -2.96 8.85 3.72
CA ARG A 40 -3.44 10.21 4.06
C ARG A 40 -2.64 11.29 3.33
N ALA A 41 -1.33 11.10 3.16
CA ALA A 41 -0.44 11.98 2.40
C ALA A 41 -0.68 11.99 0.88
N GLY A 42 -1.65 11.20 0.38
CA GLY A 42 -2.05 11.23 -1.03
C GLY A 42 -1.64 10.01 -1.85
N ARG A 43 -0.76 9.15 -1.33
CA ARG A 43 -0.31 7.97 -2.08
C ARG A 43 -1.46 7.02 -2.39
N SER A 44 -1.37 6.38 -3.55
CA SER A 44 -2.29 5.35 -4.00
C SER A 44 -2.01 4.00 -3.35
N ILE A 45 -3.02 3.13 -3.30
CA ILE A 45 -2.86 1.73 -2.82
C ILE A 45 -1.81 0.98 -3.64
N HIS A 46 -1.66 1.32 -4.93
CA HIS A 46 -0.66 0.71 -5.79
C HIS A 46 0.77 1.10 -5.38
N GLU A 47 1.03 2.39 -5.17
CA GLU A 47 2.35 2.86 -4.69
C GLU A 47 2.69 2.29 -3.31
N LEU A 48 1.70 2.17 -2.43
CA LEU A 48 1.89 1.52 -1.12
C LEU A 48 2.24 0.04 -1.26
N ALA A 49 1.64 -0.66 -2.23
CA ALA A 49 1.93 -2.06 -2.50
C ALA A 49 3.38 -2.23 -2.97
N GLU A 50 3.86 -1.36 -3.86
CA GLU A 50 5.25 -1.35 -4.32
C GLU A 50 6.21 -1.03 -3.17
N LEU A 51 5.99 0.06 -2.43
CA LEU A 51 6.88 0.50 -1.33
C LEU A 51 6.98 -0.52 -0.18
N THR A 52 5.92 -1.30 0.06
CA THR A 52 5.88 -2.29 1.16
C THR A 52 6.15 -3.71 0.70
N GLY A 53 6.29 -3.95 -0.61
CA GLY A 53 6.38 -5.30 -1.19
C GLY A 53 5.13 -6.15 -0.93
N ARG A 54 3.97 -5.53 -0.71
CA ARG A 54 2.70 -6.21 -0.39
C ARG A 54 1.78 -6.24 -1.59
N THR A 55 0.83 -7.15 -1.58
CA THR A 55 -0.29 -7.08 -2.53
C THR A 55 -1.20 -5.89 -2.19
N GLN A 56 -1.86 -5.32 -3.18
CA GLN A 56 -2.84 -4.26 -2.96
C GLN A 56 -3.97 -4.69 -1.99
N SER A 57 -4.34 -5.97 -1.99
CA SER A 57 -5.32 -6.52 -1.05
C SER A 57 -4.81 -6.54 0.39
N ALA A 58 -3.52 -6.81 0.61
CA ALA A 58 -2.90 -6.70 1.92
C ALA A 58 -2.84 -5.25 2.39
N VAL A 59 -2.55 -4.29 1.49
CA VAL A 59 -2.61 -2.86 1.81
C VAL A 59 -4.04 -2.42 2.17
N ARG A 60 -5.07 -2.86 1.43
CA ARG A 60 -6.48 -2.56 1.78
C ARG A 60 -6.82 -3.06 3.19
N ARG A 61 -6.46 -4.30 3.51
CA ARG A 61 -6.65 -4.86 4.85
C ARG A 61 -5.89 -4.08 5.92
N ALA A 62 -4.67 -3.62 5.62
CA ALA A 62 -3.89 -2.78 6.53
C ALA A 62 -4.60 -1.44 6.79
N LEU A 63 -5.14 -0.79 5.76
CA LEU A 63 -5.91 0.45 5.92
C LEU A 63 -7.20 0.22 6.72
N ASP A 64 -7.93 -0.87 6.45
CA ASP A 64 -9.14 -1.23 7.19
C ASP A 64 -8.81 -1.48 8.68
N GLN A 65 -7.69 -2.17 8.97
CA GLN A 65 -7.21 -2.42 10.34
C GLN A 65 -6.71 -1.16 11.05
N ALA A 66 -6.17 -0.20 10.30
CA ALA A 66 -5.75 1.10 10.82
C ALA A 66 -6.92 2.10 10.96
N GLY A 67 -8.15 1.69 10.63
CA GLY A 67 -9.34 2.55 10.69
C GLY A 67 -9.33 3.69 9.67
N VAL A 68 -8.60 3.55 8.56
CA VAL A 68 -8.47 4.58 7.53
C VAL A 68 -9.59 4.42 6.50
N PRO A 69 -10.54 5.37 6.40
CA PRO A 69 -11.57 5.30 5.37
C PRO A 69 -10.92 5.40 4.00
N ARG A 70 -11.21 4.43 3.13
CA ARG A 70 -10.73 4.42 1.76
C ARG A 70 -11.47 5.49 0.95
N ARG A 71 -10.74 6.11 0.02
CA ARG A 71 -11.31 7.08 -0.92
C ARG A 71 -12.30 6.30 -1.77
N GLY A 72 -13.44 6.92 -2.08
CA GLY A 72 -14.43 6.35 -2.99
C GLY A 72 -13.77 5.92 -4.30
N ARG A 73 -14.43 5.02 -5.04
CA ARG A 73 -13.99 4.71 -6.41
C ARG A 73 -13.90 6.02 -7.20
N GLY A 74 -12.87 6.15 -8.03
CA GLY A 74 -12.77 7.25 -9.00
C GLY A 74 -13.97 7.25 -9.96
N ALA A 75 -14.01 8.23 -10.87
CA ALA A 75 -15.12 8.44 -11.80
C ALA A 75 -15.70 7.11 -12.35
N PRO A 76 -17.04 6.94 -12.36
CA PRO A 76 -17.66 5.70 -12.82
C PRO A 76 -17.14 5.36 -14.22
N GLN A 77 -16.83 4.08 -14.46
CA GLN A 77 -16.51 3.63 -15.82
C GLN A 77 -17.73 3.94 -16.70
N VAL A 78 -17.57 4.91 -17.59
CA VAL A 78 -18.48 5.08 -18.72
C VAL A 78 -18.42 3.78 -19.52
N SER A 79 -19.55 3.07 -19.57
CA SER A 79 -19.78 1.99 -20.53
C SER A 79 -20.07 2.56 -21.90
#